data_AF-A0AAV8PU25-F1
#
_entry.id   AF-A0AAV8PU25-F1
#
_cell.length_a   1.000
_cell.length_b   1.000
_cell.length_c   1.000
_cell.angle_alpha   90.00
_cell.angle_beta   90.00
_cell.angle_gamma   90.00
#
_symmetry.space_group_name_H-M   'P 1'
#
loop_
_entity.id
_entity.type
_entity.pdbx_description
1 polymer ?
#
loop_
_entity_poly.entity_id
_entity_poly.type
_entity_poly.pdbx_seq_one_letter_code
_entity_poly.pdbx_strand_id
1 'polypeptide(L)'
;MAAKCKQELGVEGQRHLEETINAAFQILSSMNDELCNPALWSTLSPSHPSAALGGAGDAPVDSSSHPSEAGGGSGGGALDEARLRYKSAVFALRSCIAAIPSATQEPGALDSRADAVEIERLEERASSLRKELENKNKHLKLLIDQLRDLITDIAMWQSPCSV
;
A
#
# COMPACT_ATOMS: atom_id res chain seq x y z
N MET A 1 2.86 27.51 -14.74
CA MET A 1 2.61 26.41 -13.78
C MET A 1 3.73 25.41 -13.96
N ALA A 2 4.51 25.11 -12.92
CA ALA A 2 5.58 24.12 -13.02
C ALA A 2 4.96 22.73 -13.23
N ALA A 3 5.46 21.97 -14.21
CA ALA A 3 5.03 20.60 -14.41
C ALA A 3 5.59 19.74 -13.27
N LYS A 4 4.73 19.00 -12.56
CA LYS A 4 5.16 18.02 -11.54
C LYS A 4 5.97 16.91 -12.21
N CYS A 5 7.02 16.44 -11.54
CA CYS A 5 7.81 15.30 -12.00
C CYS A 5 6.97 14.00 -11.92
N LYS A 6 7.28 13.02 -12.78
CA LYS A 6 6.66 11.67 -12.74
C LYS A 6 6.75 11.00 -11.36
N GLN A 7 7.87 11.17 -10.66
CA GLN A 7 8.06 10.63 -9.31
C GLN A 7 7.10 11.28 -8.31
N GLU A 8 6.96 12.61 -8.35
CA GLU A 8 6.05 13.36 -7.49
C GLU A 8 4.58 12.97 -7.75
N LEU A 9 4.20 12.79 -9.02
CA LEU A 9 2.87 12.30 -9.38
C LEU A 9 2.64 10.86 -8.92
N GLY A 10 3.69 10.03 -8.84
CA GLY A 10 3.61 8.68 -8.28
C GLY A 10 3.31 8.69 -6.79
N VAL A 11 4.07 9.47 -6.01
CA VAL A 11 3.85 9.62 -4.56
C VAL A 11 2.47 10.24 -4.27
N GLU A 12 2.10 11.28 -5.01
CA GLU A 12 0.82 11.94 -4.88
C GLU A 12 -0.35 11.00 -5.28
N GLY A 13 -0.18 10.24 -6.35
CA GLY A 13 -1.15 9.23 -6.78
C GLY A 13 -1.35 8.13 -5.73
N GLN A 14 -0.27 7.67 -5.09
CA GLN A 14 -0.35 6.71 -3.99
C GLN A 14 -1.14 7.28 -2.80
N ARG A 15 -0.85 8.51 -2.39
CA ARG A 15 -1.57 9.19 -1.30
C ARG A 15 -3.08 9.26 -1.60
N HIS A 16 -3.47 9.69 -2.80
CA HIS A 16 -4.88 9.78 -3.17
C HIS A 16 -5.58 8.42 -3.26
N LEU A 17 -4.85 7.36 -3.62
CA LEU A 17 -5.37 6.00 -3.59
C LEU A 17 -5.69 5.57 -2.15
N GLU A 18 -4.76 5.80 -1.22
CA GLU A 18 -4.97 5.50 0.21
C GLU A 18 -6.14 6.31 0.79
N GLU A 19 -6.26 7.59 0.45
CA GLU A 19 -7.40 8.44 0.84
C GLU A 19 -8.73 7.91 0.29
N THR A 20 -8.73 7.44 -0.96
CA THR A 20 -9.91 6.83 -1.60
C THR A 20 -10.33 5.56 -0.87
N ILE A 21 -9.37 4.69 -0.52
CA ILE A 21 -9.62 3.45 0.22
C ILE A 21 -10.17 3.77 1.61
N ASN A 22 -9.55 4.71 2.33
CA ASN A 22 -9.99 5.10 3.67
C ASN A 22 -11.40 5.71 3.67
N ALA A 23 -11.71 6.57 2.70
CA ALA A 23 -13.05 7.14 2.57
C ALA A 23 -14.10 6.07 2.20
N ALA A 24 -13.75 5.12 1.33
CA ALA A 24 -14.62 3.98 1.00
C ALA A 24 -14.90 3.11 2.24
N PHE A 25 -13.86 2.84 3.04
CA PHE A 25 -14.03 2.11 4.30
C PHE A 25 -14.95 2.85 5.27
N GLN A 26 -14.79 4.17 5.42
CA GLN A 26 -15.69 4.98 6.27
C GLN A 26 -17.14 4.97 5.79
N ILE A 27 -17.39 4.98 4.47
CA ILE A 27 -18.75 4.84 3.92
C ILE A 27 -19.35 3.50 4.36
N LEU A 28 -18.62 2.40 4.18
CA LEU A 28 -19.09 1.06 4.53
C LEU A 28 -19.35 0.95 6.04
N SER A 29 -18.44 1.46 6.87
CA SER A 29 -18.59 1.46 8.32
C SER A 29 -19.77 2.32 8.78
N SER A 30 -19.93 3.54 8.25
CA SER A 30 -21.06 4.41 8.59
C SER A 30 -22.40 3.78 8.18
N MET A 31 -22.46 3.17 6.99
CA MET A 31 -23.65 2.43 6.56
C MET A 31 -23.92 1.24 7.48
N ASN A 32 -22.88 0.50 7.88
CA ASN A 32 -23.02 -0.61 8.80
C ASN A 32 -23.54 -0.14 10.16
N ASP A 33 -23.03 0.97 10.70
CA ASP A 33 -23.47 1.52 11.99
C ASP A 33 -24.93 1.95 11.94
N GLU A 34 -25.38 2.59 10.85
CA GLU A 34 -26.79 2.95 10.65
C GLU A 34 -27.69 1.70 10.54
N LEU A 35 -27.28 0.71 9.76
CA LEU A 35 -28.05 -0.52 9.58
C LEU A 35 -28.11 -1.37 10.85
N CYS A 36 -27.04 -1.39 11.64
CA CYS A 36 -26.95 -2.18 12.85
C CYS A 36 -27.47 -1.46 14.11
N ASN A 37 -27.81 -0.17 14.06
CA ASN A 37 -28.28 0.59 15.22
C ASN A 37 -29.75 0.29 15.55
N PRO A 38 -30.08 -0.50 16.59
CA PRO A 38 -31.46 -0.91 16.89
C PRO A 38 -32.40 0.25 17.26
N ALA A 39 -31.83 1.40 17.66
CA ALA A 39 -32.61 2.59 17.99
C ALA A 39 -33.30 3.20 16.76
N LEU A 40 -32.71 3.04 15.56
CA LEU A 40 -33.27 3.55 14.30
C LEU A 40 -34.44 2.70 13.78
N TRP A 41 -34.52 1.44 14.23
CA TRP A 41 -35.55 0.47 13.82
C TRP A 41 -36.63 0.30 14.89
N SER A 42 -36.37 0.78 16.11
CA SER A 42 -37.34 0.78 17.21
C SER A 42 -38.38 1.87 16.95
N THR A 43 -39.36 1.57 16.10
CA THR A 43 -40.59 2.35 16.02
C THR A 43 -41.21 2.42 17.40
N LEU A 44 -41.32 3.63 17.98
CA LEU A 44 -42.18 3.84 19.15
C LEU A 44 -43.54 3.22 18.82
N SER A 45 -43.93 2.20 19.58
CA SER A 45 -45.26 1.64 19.49
C SER A 45 -46.27 2.73 19.88
N PRO A 46 -47.24 3.12 19.03
CA PRO A 46 -48.27 4.06 19.41
C PRO A 46 -49.33 3.30 20.22
N SER A 47 -49.02 2.93 21.47
CA SER A 47 -50.03 2.40 22.37
C SER A 47 -50.75 3.54 23.11
N HIS A 48 -51.86 3.97 22.50
CA HIS A 48 -53.16 4.28 23.09
C HIS A 48 -53.25 5.01 24.46
N PRO A 49 -54.07 6.07 24.57
CA PRO A 49 -54.43 6.65 25.86
C PRO A 49 -55.41 5.71 26.59
N SER A 50 -54.90 4.90 27.52
CA SER A 50 -55.77 4.23 28.48
C SER A 50 -56.12 5.19 29.61
N ALA A 51 -57.31 5.77 29.53
CA ALA A 51 -57.99 6.36 30.66
C ALA A 51 -58.30 5.26 31.70
N ALA A 52 -57.73 5.36 32.90
CA ALA A 52 -58.28 4.77 34.12
C ALA A 52 -57.76 5.53 35.36
N LEU A 53 -58.65 6.40 35.85
CA LEU A 53 -58.83 6.99 37.18
C LEU A 53 -57.73 6.83 38.25
N GLY A 54 -57.31 7.99 38.80
CA GLY A 54 -57.16 8.17 40.25
C GLY A 54 -55.88 8.90 40.69
N GLY A 55 -55.95 10.22 40.89
CA GLY A 55 -54.91 10.94 41.63
C GLY A 55 -54.85 12.44 41.31
N ALA A 56 -55.37 13.24 42.25
CA ALA A 56 -55.50 14.69 42.25
C ALA A 56 -54.28 15.52 41.75
N GLY A 57 -54.59 16.64 41.08
CA GLY A 57 -53.65 17.74 40.82
C GLY A 57 -54.30 18.81 39.95
N ASP A 58 -54.42 20.02 40.48
CA ASP A 58 -55.31 21.12 40.13
C ASP A 58 -54.77 22.04 38.99
N ALA A 59 -55.59 22.25 37.95
CA ALA A 59 -55.82 23.39 37.00
C ALA A 59 -54.68 24.38 36.54
N PRO A 60 -54.95 25.40 35.68
CA PRO A 60 -55.13 25.34 34.22
C PRO A 60 -54.31 26.38 33.39
N VAL A 61 -54.40 26.28 32.03
CA VAL A 61 -54.13 27.31 30.98
C VAL A 61 -52.63 27.58 30.67
N ASP A 62 -52.12 27.71 29.45
CA ASP A 62 -52.59 28.30 28.19
C ASP A 62 -51.82 27.73 26.98
N SER A 63 -52.45 27.76 25.82
CA SER A 63 -51.84 27.46 24.53
C SER A 63 -50.83 28.53 24.16
N SER A 64 -49.54 28.17 24.15
CA SER A 64 -48.59 28.80 23.24
C SER A 64 -47.86 27.70 22.47
N SER A 65 -48.14 27.71 21.17
CA SER A 65 -47.60 26.82 20.17
C SER A 65 -46.07 26.79 20.18
N HIS A 66 -45.54 25.62 19.84
CA HIS A 66 -44.14 25.29 19.51
C HIS A 66 -43.20 24.91 20.66
N PRO A 67 -43.20 23.63 21.06
CA PRO A 67 -41.96 22.94 21.35
C PRO A 67 -41.51 22.18 20.10
N SER A 68 -40.33 22.55 19.62
CA SER A 68 -39.41 21.61 18.97
C SER A 68 -39.71 21.16 17.53
N GLU A 69 -39.94 22.12 16.62
CA GLU A 69 -39.57 21.92 15.21
C GLU A 69 -38.07 22.20 15.04
N ALA A 70 -37.27 21.23 15.46
CA ALA A 70 -36.04 20.85 14.78
C ALA A 70 -35.80 19.35 14.99
N GLY A 71 -36.88 18.57 14.83
CA GLY A 71 -36.75 17.20 14.36
C GLY A 71 -36.28 17.26 12.91
N GLY A 72 -35.05 16.81 12.67
CA GLY A 72 -34.48 16.80 11.32
C GLY A 72 -33.15 16.07 11.35
N GLY A 73 -33.23 14.74 11.29
CA GLY A 73 -32.13 13.78 11.28
C GLY A 73 -30.72 14.34 11.02
N SER A 74 -29.94 14.46 12.09
CA SER A 74 -28.47 14.45 11.99
C SER A 74 -27.97 13.01 11.75
N GLY A 75 -28.60 12.30 10.82
CA GLY A 75 -28.19 10.99 10.31
C GLY A 75 -27.32 11.10 9.05
N GLY A 76 -27.12 12.31 8.50
CA GLY A 76 -26.37 12.51 7.26
C GLY A 76 -24.89 12.86 7.46
N GLY A 77 -24.44 13.19 8.68
CA GLY A 77 -23.15 13.85 8.86
C GLY A 77 -21.95 13.00 8.43
N ALA A 78 -21.80 11.81 9.01
CA ALA A 78 -20.62 10.98 8.78
C ALA A 78 -20.64 10.29 7.40
N LEU A 79 -21.80 9.78 6.99
CA LEU A 79 -21.95 9.10 5.69
C LEU A 79 -21.80 10.07 4.51
N ASP A 80 -22.46 11.23 4.55
CA ASP A 80 -22.37 12.20 3.45
C ASP A 80 -20.98 12.83 3.37
N GLU A 81 -20.33 13.06 4.51
CA GLU A 81 -18.96 13.52 4.57
C GLU A 81 -17.97 12.47 4.01
N ALA A 82 -18.14 11.19 4.36
CA ALA A 82 -17.32 10.10 3.81
C ALA A 82 -17.52 9.98 2.29
N ARG A 83 -18.76 10.14 1.79
CA ARG A 83 -19.08 10.19 0.36
C ARG A 83 -18.42 11.37 -0.34
N LEU A 84 -18.43 12.55 0.28
CA LEU A 84 -17.80 13.74 -0.26
C LEU A 84 -16.28 13.55 -0.39
N ARG A 85 -15.63 13.04 0.67
CA ARG A 85 -14.18 12.73 0.65
C ARG A 85 -13.83 11.68 -0.38
N TYR A 86 -14.62 10.62 -0.49
CA TYR A 86 -14.41 9.60 -1.52
C TYR A 86 -14.46 10.21 -2.92
N LYS A 87 -15.49 11.01 -3.22
CA LYS A 87 -15.62 11.67 -4.53
C LYS A 87 -14.45 12.62 -4.81
N SER A 88 -14.02 13.38 -3.81
CA SER A 88 -12.89 14.31 -3.91
C SER A 88 -11.56 13.57 -4.17
N ALA A 89 -11.27 12.53 -3.37
CA ALA A 89 -10.06 11.72 -3.51
C ALA A 89 -10.01 10.99 -4.87
N VAL A 90 -11.14 10.45 -5.34
CA VAL A 90 -11.25 9.84 -6.67
C VAL A 90 -11.00 10.86 -7.78
N PHE A 91 -11.55 12.08 -7.65
CA PHE A 91 -11.30 13.14 -8.62
C PHE A 91 -9.81 13.51 -8.66
N ALA A 92 -9.19 13.69 -7.50
CA ALA A 92 -7.77 14.00 -7.39
C ALA A 92 -6.88 12.88 -7.95
N LEU A 93 -7.20 11.62 -7.66
CA LEU A 93 -6.51 10.45 -8.22
C LEU A 93 -6.62 10.40 -9.75
N ARG A 94 -7.82 10.61 -10.30
CA ARG A 94 -8.03 10.66 -11.76
C ARG A 94 -7.27 11.82 -12.39
N SER A 95 -7.23 12.98 -11.74
CA SER A 95 -6.43 14.12 -12.19
C SER A 95 -4.94 13.81 -12.19
N CYS A 96 -4.44 13.10 -11.16
CA CYS A 96 -3.04 12.67 -11.11
C CYS A 96 -2.72 11.69 -12.24
N ILE A 97 -3.57 10.69 -12.48
CA ILE A 97 -3.41 9.73 -13.57
C ILE A 97 -3.42 10.44 -14.93
N ALA A 98 -4.35 11.37 -15.14
CA ALA A 98 -4.43 12.16 -16.37
C ALA A 98 -3.21 13.06 -16.59
N ALA A 99 -2.51 13.46 -15.52
CA ALA A 99 -1.30 14.27 -15.59
C ALA A 99 -0.04 13.46 -15.92
N ILE A 100 -0.03 12.13 -15.73
CA ILE A 100 1.14 11.26 -15.98
C ILE A 100 1.69 11.37 -17.41
N PRO A 101 0.86 11.34 -18.48
CA PRO A 101 1.36 11.45 -19.86
C PRO A 101 2.00 12.81 -20.16
N SER A 102 1.49 13.87 -19.53
CA SER A 102 1.98 15.25 -19.66
C SER A 102 3.11 15.61 -18.71
N ALA A 103 3.46 14.71 -17.78
CA ALA A 103 4.52 14.93 -16.83
C ALA A 103 5.86 14.91 -17.55
N THR A 104 6.60 16.02 -17.44
CA THR A 104 7.98 16.06 -17.88
C THR A 104 8.70 14.89 -17.22
N GLN A 105 9.26 14.02 -18.05
CA GLN A 105 10.23 13.05 -17.58
C GLN A 105 11.39 13.91 -17.07
N GLU A 106 11.44 14.19 -15.77
CA GLU A 106 12.72 14.55 -15.16
C GLU A 106 13.67 13.44 -15.62
N PRO A 107 14.71 13.75 -16.41
CA PRO A 107 15.71 12.74 -16.72
C PRO A 107 16.20 12.27 -15.35
N GLY A 108 16.12 10.96 -15.10
CA GLY A 108 16.48 10.37 -13.82
C GLY A 108 17.95 10.59 -13.48
N ALA A 109 18.35 11.82 -13.16
CA ALA A 109 19.73 12.20 -12.92
C ALA A 109 20.21 11.78 -11.52
N LEU A 110 19.29 11.33 -10.65
CA LEU A 110 19.62 10.74 -9.37
C LEU A 110 19.68 9.20 -9.46
N ASP A 111 18.77 8.56 -10.19
CA ASP A 111 18.78 7.09 -10.37
C ASP A 111 19.79 6.65 -11.44
N SER A 112 19.93 7.34 -12.57
CA SER A 112 20.85 6.91 -13.65
C SER A 112 22.34 7.07 -13.28
N ARG A 113 22.68 8.00 -12.36
CA ARG A 113 24.06 8.19 -11.90
C ARG A 113 24.42 7.20 -10.80
N ALA A 114 23.51 6.94 -9.87
CA ALA A 114 23.69 5.89 -8.87
C ALA A 114 23.75 4.52 -9.55
N ASP A 115 22.86 4.24 -10.50
CA ASP A 115 22.85 3.02 -11.30
C ASP A 115 24.10 2.89 -12.16
N ALA A 116 24.56 3.96 -12.84
CA ALA A 116 25.77 3.88 -13.67
C ALA A 116 27.04 3.57 -12.85
N VAL A 117 27.20 4.19 -11.68
CA VAL A 117 28.34 3.92 -10.79
C VAL A 117 28.25 2.52 -10.16
N GLU A 118 27.05 2.08 -9.81
CA GLU A 118 26.82 0.72 -9.30
C GLU A 118 27.07 -0.34 -10.38
N ILE A 119 26.64 -0.10 -11.61
CA ILE A 119 26.92 -0.95 -12.78
C ILE A 119 28.43 -1.03 -13.01
N GLU A 120 29.15 0.09 -13.04
CA GLU A 120 30.61 0.12 -13.21
C GLU A 120 31.32 -0.71 -12.11
N ARG A 121 30.92 -0.54 -10.85
CA ARG A 121 31.46 -1.31 -9.72
C ARG A 121 31.15 -2.81 -9.83
N LEU A 122 29.96 -3.18 -10.30
CA LEU A 122 29.58 -4.58 -10.51
C LEU A 122 30.37 -5.21 -11.66
N GLU A 123 30.60 -4.46 -12.74
CA GLU A 123 31.43 -4.88 -13.87
C GLU A 123 32.90 -5.06 -13.46
N GLU A 124 33.44 -4.17 -12.63
CA GLU A 124 34.79 -4.30 -12.07
C GLU A 124 34.89 -5.55 -11.18
N ARG A 125 33.90 -5.77 -10.30
CA ARG A 125 33.84 -6.96 -9.44
C ARG A 125 33.74 -8.25 -10.27
N ALA A 126 32.91 -8.25 -11.32
CA ALA A 126 32.79 -9.38 -12.23
C ALA A 126 34.11 -9.66 -12.96
N SER A 127 34.82 -8.60 -13.39
CA SER A 127 36.13 -8.72 -14.05
C SER A 127 37.19 -9.28 -13.10
N SER A 128 37.21 -8.81 -11.86
CA SER A 128 38.10 -9.34 -10.81
C SER A 128 37.85 -10.83 -10.55
N LEU A 129 36.57 -11.22 -10.38
CA LEU A 129 36.18 -12.61 -10.17
C LEU A 129 36.54 -13.51 -11.36
N ARG A 130 36.36 -13.04 -12.60
CA ARG A 130 36.78 -13.80 -13.80
C ARG A 130 38.29 -14.04 -13.80
N LYS A 131 39.08 -13.03 -13.44
CA LYS A 131 40.55 -13.14 -13.36
C LYS A 131 40.98 -14.10 -12.25
N GLU A 132 40.33 -14.06 -11.08
CA GLU A 132 40.61 -15.00 -10.00
C GLU A 132 40.26 -16.44 -10.42
N LEU A 133 39.10 -16.64 -11.05
CA LEU A 133 38.68 -17.95 -11.55
C LEU A 133 39.68 -18.53 -12.57
N GLU A 134 40.17 -17.71 -13.50
CA GLU A 134 41.20 -18.11 -14.45
C GLU A 134 42.51 -18.51 -13.74
N ASN A 135 42.94 -17.72 -12.73
CA ASN A 135 44.14 -18.02 -11.95
C ASN A 135 44.01 -19.31 -11.15
N LYS A 136 42.86 -19.53 -10.48
CA LYS A 136 42.58 -20.77 -9.76
C LYS A 136 42.56 -21.97 -10.70
N ASN A 137 42.01 -21.83 -11.90
CA ASN A 137 42.00 -22.88 -12.92
C ASN A 137 43.43 -23.24 -13.38
N LYS A 138 44.30 -22.25 -13.61
CA LYS A 138 45.73 -22.48 -13.90
C LYS A 138 46.42 -23.27 -12.78
N HIS A 139 46.16 -22.92 -11.51
CA HIS A 139 46.73 -23.63 -10.39
C HIS A 139 46.24 -25.09 -10.28
N LEU A 140 44.93 -25.32 -10.48
CA LEU A 140 44.37 -26.68 -10.52
C LEU A 140 45.00 -27.50 -11.64
N LYS A 141 45.19 -26.92 -12.82
CA LYS A 141 45.84 -27.60 -13.93
C LYS A 141 47.27 -28.04 -13.57
N LEU A 142 48.05 -27.16 -12.94
CA LEU A 142 49.39 -27.49 -12.48
C LEU A 142 49.39 -28.64 -11.45
N LEU A 143 48.48 -28.61 -10.48
CA LEU A 143 48.34 -29.70 -9.51
C LEU A 143 47.94 -31.03 -10.17
N ILE A 144 47.03 -30.98 -11.15
CA ILE A 144 46.63 -32.17 -11.92
C ILE A 144 47.81 -32.74 -12.71
N ASP A 145 48.60 -31.88 -13.35
CA ASP A 145 49.77 -32.31 -14.12
C ASP A 145 50.84 -32.91 -13.20
N GLN A 146 51.13 -32.27 -12.05
CA GLN A 146 52.01 -32.83 -11.03
C GLN A 146 51.54 -34.19 -10.48
N LEU A 147 50.24 -34.36 -10.26
CA LEU A 147 49.69 -35.63 -9.81
C LEU A 147 49.83 -36.72 -10.89
N ARG A 148 49.61 -36.37 -12.16
CA ARG A 148 49.80 -37.30 -13.29
C ARG A 148 51.26 -37.73 -13.43
N ASP A 149 52.20 -36.81 -13.27
CA ASP A 149 53.63 -37.11 -13.30
C ASP A 149 54.00 -38.05 -12.16
N LEU A 150 53.55 -37.77 -10.94
CA LEU A 150 53.79 -38.63 -9.78
C LEU A 150 53.21 -40.03 -9.96
N ILE A 151 51.99 -40.16 -10.50
CA ILE A 151 51.39 -41.46 -10.83
C ILE A 151 52.25 -42.21 -11.85
N THR A 152 52.75 -41.51 -12.87
CA THR A 152 53.61 -42.10 -13.91
C THR A 152 54.92 -42.60 -13.30
N ASP A 153 55.54 -41.80 -12.43
CA ASP A 153 56.74 -42.18 -11.69
C ASP A 153 56.49 -43.42 -10.84
N ILE A 154 55.43 -43.44 -10.02
CA ILE A 154 55.10 -44.61 -9.19
C ILE A 154 54.85 -45.85 -10.06
N ALA A 155 54.15 -45.72 -11.18
CA ALA A 155 53.89 -46.83 -12.10
C ALA A 155 55.19 -47.42 -12.69
N MET A 156 56.20 -46.59 -12.96
CA MET A 156 57.52 -47.09 -13.39
C MET A 156 58.20 -47.94 -12.31
N TRP A 157 57.98 -47.65 -11.03
CA TRP A 157 58.60 -48.37 -9.91
C TRP A 157 57.81 -49.63 -9.53
N GLN A 158 56.54 -49.71 -9.91
CA GLN A 158 55.67 -50.88 -9.72
C GLN A 158 55.70 -51.85 -10.90
N SER A 159 56.43 -51.54 -11.98
CA SER A 159 56.65 -52.50 -13.05
C SER A 159 57.44 -53.70 -12.51
N PRO A 160 56.89 -54.94 -12.59
CA PRO A 160 57.65 -56.11 -12.20
C PRO A 160 58.89 -56.18 -13.07
N CYS A 161 60.09 -56.14 -12.46
CA CYS A 161 61.28 -56.59 -13.16
C CYS A 161 60.99 -58.03 -13.62
N SER A 162 60.73 -58.22 -14.92
CA SER A 162 60.72 -59.57 -15.49
C SER A 162 62.08 -60.18 -15.20
N VAL A 163 62.08 -61.24 -14.40
CA VAL A 163 63.25 -62.07 -14.11
C VAL A 163 63.46 -63.04 -15.25
#